data_AF-A0A7L3IHV5-F1
#
_entry.id   AF-A0A7L3IHV5-F1
#
_cell.length_a   1.000
_cell.length_b   1.000
_cell.length_c   1.000
_cell.angle_alpha   90.00
_cell.angle_beta   90.00
_cell.angle_gamma   90.00
#
_symmetry.space_group_name_H-M   'P 1'
#
loop_
_entity.id
_entity.type
_entity.pdbx_description
1 polymer ?
#
loop_
_entity_poly.entity_id
_entity_poly.type
_entity_poly.pdbx_seq_one_letter_code
_entity_poly.pdbx_strand_id
1 'polypeptide(L)'
;QLVCEDVNVDRFYPVLYPKASRLILAFDEHVLSNHFKFGVIYQKLGQTSEEELFGTTEESPAFTEFLDVLGQRVQLRDFKGFRGGLDVTHGQTGSESVYCHFRDKEIMFHVSTKLPYTEGDAQQLQRKRHIGNDIVAIVFQDENTPFVPDMIASNFLHAFVVVQLEQGATQGTLYKVPPVPQCPHPHGAHGVTPHTPTPQVSVTARDDVPFFGPPLPDPAVFRKGPEFQEFLLTKLINAEYACYRAEKFAKLEVR
;
A
#
# COMPACT_ATOMS: atom_id res chain seq x y z
N GLN A 1 37.42 -13.19 -1.55
CA GLN A 1 36.70 -12.80 -2.78
C GLN A 1 36.83 -11.29 -2.91
N LEU A 2 37.30 -10.78 -4.04
CA LEU A 2 37.31 -9.32 -4.31
C LEU A 2 35.87 -8.86 -4.60
N VAL A 3 35.56 -7.61 -4.25
CA VAL A 3 34.16 -7.12 -4.19
C VAL A 3 33.63 -6.68 -5.56
N CYS A 4 34.50 -6.19 -6.46
CA CYS A 4 34.12 -5.76 -7.80
C CYS A 4 35.28 -6.00 -8.77
N GLU A 5 35.09 -6.87 -9.76
CA GLU A 5 36.12 -7.26 -10.72
C GLU A 5 36.34 -6.20 -11.82
N ASP A 6 35.38 -5.29 -12.00
CA ASP A 6 35.43 -4.23 -13.02
C ASP A 6 36.30 -3.04 -12.62
N VAL A 7 36.76 -2.96 -11.37
CA VAL A 7 37.59 -1.85 -10.89
C VAL A 7 39.01 -2.00 -11.42
N ASN A 8 39.34 -1.21 -12.45
CA ASN A 8 40.67 -1.15 -13.04
C ASN A 8 41.35 0.19 -12.73
N VAL A 9 42.12 0.25 -11.63
CA VAL A 9 42.86 1.45 -11.22
C VAL A 9 44.27 1.07 -10.75
N ASP A 10 45.25 1.94 -11.03
CA ASP A 10 46.65 1.70 -10.69
C ASP A 10 46.92 1.72 -9.17
N ARG A 11 46.14 2.49 -8.41
CA ARG A 11 46.25 2.62 -6.94
C ARG A 11 45.02 3.26 -6.31
N PHE A 12 44.84 3.05 -5.02
CA PHE A 12 43.91 3.78 -4.16
C PHE A 12 44.64 4.80 -3.28
N TYR A 13 43.91 5.81 -2.81
CA TYR A 13 44.44 6.83 -1.88
C TYR A 13 43.76 6.73 -0.52
N PRO A 14 44.50 6.91 0.59
CA PRO A 14 43.93 6.88 1.92
C PRO A 14 43.02 8.09 2.15
N VAL A 15 41.84 7.85 2.73
CA VAL A 15 40.94 8.92 3.15
C VAL A 15 41.40 9.45 4.51
N LEU A 16 42.03 10.63 4.51
CA LEU A 16 42.65 11.22 5.71
C LEU A 16 41.77 12.25 6.43
N TYR A 17 40.60 12.58 5.88
CA TYR A 17 39.74 13.61 6.44
C TYR A 17 39.02 13.09 7.71
N PRO A 18 39.19 13.72 8.89
CA PRO A 18 38.66 13.19 10.16
C PRO A 18 37.14 13.02 10.22
N LYS A 19 36.37 13.74 9.40
CA LYS A 19 34.91 13.61 9.33
C LYS A 19 34.44 12.74 8.15
N ALA A 20 35.34 12.10 7.42
CA ALA A 20 35.00 11.31 6.25
C ALA A 20 34.02 10.18 6.56
N SER A 21 34.18 9.49 7.69
CA SER A 21 33.28 8.41 8.10
C SER A 21 31.82 8.85 8.21
N ARG A 22 31.56 10.08 8.67
CA ARG A 22 30.21 10.64 8.74
C ARG A 22 29.64 10.97 7.36
N LEU A 23 30.48 11.44 6.44
CA LEU A 23 30.06 11.73 5.06
C LEU A 23 29.79 10.45 4.28
N ILE A 24 30.63 9.43 4.45
CA ILE A 24 30.43 8.10 3.84
C ILE A 24 29.15 7.48 4.38
N LEU A 25 28.92 7.51 5.70
CA LEU A 25 27.67 7.01 6.28
C LEU A 25 26.44 7.74 5.72
N ALA A 26 26.47 9.07 5.68
CA ALA A 26 25.39 9.85 5.09
C ALA A 26 25.19 9.55 3.59
N PHE A 27 26.28 9.26 2.87
CA PHE A 27 26.23 8.80 1.48
C PHE A 27 25.74 7.35 1.36
N ASP A 28 25.96 6.45 2.29
CA ASP A 28 25.40 5.09 2.19
C ASP A 28 23.92 5.10 2.56
N GLU A 29 23.53 5.92 3.54
CA GLU A 29 22.15 6.01 4.04
C GLU A 29 21.23 6.89 3.19
N HIS A 30 21.75 7.66 2.22
CA HIS A 30 20.91 8.60 1.43
C HIS A 30 19.78 7.91 0.65
N VAL A 31 19.95 6.63 0.33
CA VAL A 31 18.93 5.79 -0.33
C VAL A 31 17.88 5.23 0.63
N LEU A 32 18.09 5.33 1.94
CA LEU A 32 17.13 4.87 2.94
C LEU A 32 16.06 5.94 3.18
N SER A 33 14.87 5.72 2.62
CA SER A 33 13.72 6.52 3.00
C SER A 33 13.22 6.13 4.40
N ASN A 34 13.04 7.14 5.26
CA ASN A 34 12.39 7.03 6.56
C ASN A 34 10.93 7.53 6.53
N HIS A 35 10.48 8.03 5.39
CA HIS A 35 9.16 8.60 5.22
C HIS A 35 8.45 7.93 4.04
N PHE A 36 7.27 7.38 4.29
CA PHE A 36 6.48 6.70 3.27
C PHE A 36 5.10 7.33 3.15
N LYS A 37 4.57 7.28 1.93
CA LYS A 37 3.21 7.71 1.63
C LYS A 37 2.52 6.67 0.77
N PHE A 38 1.34 6.26 1.19
CA PHE A 38 0.58 5.21 0.52
C PHE A 38 -0.85 5.65 0.26
N GLY A 39 -1.35 5.35 -0.93
CA GLY A 39 -2.75 5.54 -1.25
C GLY A 39 -3.63 4.55 -0.51
N VAL A 40 -4.84 4.95 -0.13
CA VAL A 40 -5.88 4.02 0.34
C VAL A 40 -7.16 4.32 -0.43
N ILE A 41 -7.61 3.36 -1.22
CA ILE A 41 -8.78 3.46 -2.08
C ILE A 41 -9.85 2.49 -1.55
N TYR A 42 -11.07 2.98 -1.39
CA TYR A 42 -12.22 2.16 -1.04
C TYR A 42 -13.01 1.82 -2.30
N GLN A 43 -13.09 0.52 -2.63
CA GLN A 43 -13.81 0.01 -3.78
C GLN A 43 -15.09 -0.69 -3.32
N LYS A 44 -16.24 -0.11 -3.67
CA LYS A 44 -17.56 -0.73 -3.45
C LYS A 44 -17.83 -1.80 -4.51
N LEU A 45 -18.79 -2.67 -4.21
CA LEU A 45 -19.20 -3.76 -5.11
C LEU A 45 -19.49 -3.24 -6.52
N GLY A 46 -18.82 -3.84 -7.51
CA GLY A 46 -19.05 -3.57 -8.93
C GLY A 46 -18.42 -2.29 -9.48
N GLN A 47 -17.76 -1.47 -8.64
CA GLN A 47 -17.02 -0.30 -9.12
C GLN A 47 -15.78 -0.75 -9.89
N THR A 48 -15.66 -0.30 -11.14
CA THR A 48 -14.58 -0.74 -12.06
C THR A 48 -13.97 0.38 -12.88
N SER A 49 -14.47 1.61 -12.74
CA SER A 49 -13.90 2.81 -13.36
C SER A 49 -13.15 3.67 -12.35
N GLU A 50 -12.16 4.42 -12.84
CA GLU A 50 -11.40 5.38 -12.03
C GLU A 50 -12.29 6.44 -11.37
N GLU A 51 -13.30 6.92 -12.10
CA GLU A 51 -14.30 7.87 -11.61
C GLU A 51 -15.07 7.31 -10.41
N GLU A 52 -15.53 6.05 -10.48
CA GLU A 52 -16.22 5.40 -9.37
C GLU A 52 -15.30 5.20 -8.15
N LEU A 53 -14.06 4.76 -8.38
CA LEU A 53 -13.08 4.49 -7.33
C LEU A 53 -12.73 5.75 -6.54
N PHE A 54 -12.51 6.89 -7.21
CA PHE A 54 -12.23 8.16 -6.53
C PHE A 54 -13.49 8.94 -6.15
N GLY A 55 -14.66 8.61 -6.70
CA GLY A 55 -15.93 9.27 -6.41
C GLY A 55 -16.55 8.90 -5.06
N THR A 56 -16.11 7.80 -4.44
CA THR A 56 -16.67 7.32 -3.16
C THR A 56 -16.38 8.27 -1.99
N THR A 57 -17.43 8.77 -1.35
CA THR A 57 -17.34 9.68 -0.17
C THR A 57 -17.73 9.01 1.14
N GLU A 58 -18.61 8.01 1.09
CA GLU A 58 -19.08 7.28 2.27
C GLU A 58 -18.11 6.18 2.67
N GLU A 59 -17.86 6.03 3.96
CA GLU A 59 -17.07 4.95 4.55
C GLU A 59 -18.01 3.86 5.08
N SER A 60 -17.74 2.58 4.79
CA SER A 60 -18.41 1.47 5.48
C SER A 60 -17.86 1.29 6.90
N PRO A 61 -18.62 0.66 7.82
CA PRO A 61 -18.11 0.35 9.16
C PRO A 61 -16.82 -0.48 9.12
N ALA A 62 -16.72 -1.44 8.20
CA ALA A 62 -15.53 -2.27 8.06
C ALA A 62 -14.34 -1.49 7.47
N PHE A 63 -14.58 -0.55 6.54
CA PHE A 63 -13.52 0.33 6.05
C PHE A 63 -13.02 1.26 7.16
N THR A 64 -13.92 1.90 7.91
CA THR A 64 -13.57 2.73 9.07
C THR A 64 -12.75 1.93 10.10
N GLU A 65 -13.13 0.67 10.37
CA GLU A 65 -12.41 -0.22 11.26
C GLU A 65 -11.02 -0.62 10.71
N PHE A 66 -10.92 -0.85 9.40
CA PHE A 66 -9.66 -1.15 8.74
C PHE A 66 -8.68 0.03 8.79
N LEU A 67 -9.17 1.26 8.65
CA LEU A 67 -8.33 2.46 8.80
C LEU A 67 -7.68 2.54 10.19
N ASP A 68 -8.39 2.08 11.23
CA ASP A 68 -7.84 2.03 12.59
C ASP A 68 -6.78 0.92 12.76
N VAL A 69 -6.79 -0.11 11.90
CA VAL A 69 -5.70 -1.11 11.83
C VAL A 69 -4.45 -0.51 11.18
N LEU A 70 -4.59 0.39 10.20
CA LEU A 70 -3.45 1.00 9.53
C LEU A 70 -2.67 1.92 10.46
N GLY A 71 -3.37 2.74 11.24
CA GLY A 71 -2.71 3.71 12.11
C GLY A 71 -3.68 4.59 12.89
N GLN A 72 -3.13 5.63 13.51
CA GLN A 72 -3.92 6.62 14.23
C GLN A 72 -4.55 7.63 13.25
N ARG A 73 -5.79 8.03 13.53
CA ARG A 73 -6.40 9.18 12.88
C ARG A 73 -5.80 10.45 13.44
N VAL A 74 -5.33 11.33 12.57
CA VAL A 74 -4.66 12.58 12.92
C VAL A 74 -5.37 13.76 12.27
N GLN A 75 -5.56 14.84 13.02
CA GLN A 75 -5.99 16.11 12.45
C GLN A 75 -4.83 16.70 11.65
N LEU A 76 -5.09 17.15 10.42
CA LEU A 76 -4.07 17.71 9.54
C LEU A 76 -3.67 19.11 9.98
N ARG A 77 -4.62 19.90 10.49
CA ARG A 77 -4.33 21.24 10.99
C ARG A 77 -3.27 21.18 12.10
N ASP A 78 -2.18 21.91 11.88
CA ASP A 78 -1.04 22.01 12.80
C ASP A 78 -0.29 20.69 13.07
N PHE A 79 -0.53 19.63 12.28
CA PHE A 79 0.17 18.34 12.40
C PHE A 79 1.69 18.51 12.28
N LYS A 80 2.44 17.81 13.15
CA LYS A 80 3.90 17.97 13.29
C LYS A 80 4.73 16.83 12.71
N GLY A 81 4.11 15.69 12.38
CA GLY A 81 4.80 14.57 11.74
C GLY A 81 4.94 14.76 10.23
N PHE A 82 5.42 13.72 9.57
CA PHE A 82 5.53 13.66 8.12
C PHE A 82 4.17 13.79 7.45
N ARG A 83 3.99 14.88 6.68
CA ARG A 83 2.70 15.23 6.09
C ARG A 83 2.37 14.57 4.75
N GLY A 84 3.28 13.82 4.14
CA GLY A 84 3.02 13.14 2.86
C GLY A 84 2.68 14.03 1.65
N GLY A 85 2.76 15.36 1.79
CA GLY A 85 2.28 16.33 0.79
C GLY A 85 0.87 16.87 1.05
N LEU A 86 0.23 16.45 2.14
CA LEU A 86 -1.02 17.02 2.63
C LEU A 86 -0.80 18.44 3.20
N ASP A 87 -1.86 19.24 3.16
CA ASP A 87 -1.91 20.59 3.69
C ASP A 87 -2.25 20.58 5.19
N VAL A 88 -1.30 21.05 5.98
CA VAL A 88 -1.40 21.15 7.45
C VAL A 88 -1.74 22.57 7.93
N THR A 89 -1.93 23.50 7.00
CA THR A 89 -2.04 24.94 7.25
C THR A 89 -3.40 25.53 6.89
N HIS A 90 -3.93 25.24 5.69
CA HIS A 90 -5.13 25.88 5.16
C HIS A 90 -6.31 24.92 4.97
N GLY A 91 -6.16 23.63 5.28
CA GLY A 91 -7.22 22.62 5.19
C GLY A 91 -7.62 22.24 3.76
N GLN A 92 -6.75 22.45 2.77
CA GLN A 92 -7.05 22.19 1.36
C GLN A 92 -7.05 20.70 0.98
N THR A 93 -6.63 19.80 1.87
CA THR A 93 -6.51 18.37 1.61
C THR A 93 -7.30 17.53 2.62
N GLY A 94 -8.41 18.07 3.11
CA GLY A 94 -9.21 17.46 4.15
C GLY A 94 -8.83 17.95 5.55
N SER A 95 -9.59 17.53 6.55
CA SER A 95 -9.36 17.89 7.96
C SER A 95 -8.52 16.86 8.70
N GLU A 96 -8.57 15.60 8.30
CA GLU A 96 -7.89 14.48 8.96
C GLU A 96 -7.32 13.48 7.95
N SER A 97 -6.39 12.66 8.41
CA SER A 97 -5.93 11.46 7.70
C SER A 97 -5.55 10.34 8.67
N VAL A 98 -5.03 9.23 8.16
CA VAL A 98 -4.45 8.14 8.94
C VAL A 98 -2.92 8.19 8.83
N TYR A 99 -2.25 7.99 9.95
CA TYR A 99 -0.80 8.09 10.06
C TYR A 99 -0.27 7.08 11.10
N CYS A 100 0.94 6.56 10.93
CA CYS A 100 1.59 5.77 11.97
C CYS A 100 3.12 5.93 11.98
N HIS A 101 3.71 5.56 13.12
CA HIS A 101 5.13 5.22 13.21
C HIS A 101 5.29 3.70 13.14
N PHE A 102 6.19 3.23 12.28
CA PHE A 102 6.50 1.82 12.14
C PHE A 102 8.00 1.60 11.94
N ARG A 103 8.67 0.95 12.91
CA ARG A 103 10.12 0.66 12.88
C ARG A 103 10.96 1.91 12.52
N ASP A 104 10.76 2.98 13.29
CA ASP A 104 11.41 4.30 13.11
C ASP A 104 11.10 5.02 11.78
N LYS A 105 10.11 4.54 11.03
CA LYS A 105 9.61 5.17 9.81
C LYS A 105 8.28 5.86 10.09
N GLU A 106 8.06 7.00 9.44
CA GLU A 106 6.77 7.69 9.45
C GLU A 106 5.99 7.34 8.19
N ILE A 107 4.72 6.98 8.33
CA ILE A 107 3.86 6.60 7.22
C ILE A 107 2.62 7.47 7.23
N MET A 108 2.42 8.23 6.15
CA MET A 108 1.22 9.01 5.90
C MET A 108 0.33 8.28 4.87
N PHE A 109 -0.95 8.10 5.17
CA PHE A 109 -1.88 7.51 4.22
C PHE A 109 -2.66 8.60 3.49
N HIS A 110 -2.83 8.46 2.18
CA HIS A 110 -3.73 9.27 1.37
C HIS A 110 -5.05 8.53 1.21
N VAL A 111 -5.95 8.72 2.19
CA VAL A 111 -7.24 8.02 2.22
C VAL A 111 -8.25 8.72 1.30
N SER A 112 -8.74 8.02 0.28
CA SER A 112 -9.60 8.61 -0.76
C SER A 112 -10.83 9.31 -0.17
N THR A 113 -11.50 8.71 0.81
CA THR A 113 -12.68 9.26 1.48
C THR A 113 -12.40 10.48 2.35
N LYS A 114 -11.15 10.67 2.81
CA LYS A 114 -10.73 11.79 3.67
C LYS A 114 -10.17 12.97 2.88
N LEU A 115 -9.81 12.74 1.62
CA LEU A 115 -9.43 13.80 0.69
C LEU A 115 -10.69 14.51 0.15
N PRO A 116 -10.60 15.81 -0.16
CA PRO A 116 -11.74 16.60 -0.62
C PRO A 116 -12.41 15.97 -1.84
N TYR A 117 -13.74 15.97 -1.82
CA TYR A 117 -14.55 15.64 -2.99
C TYR A 117 -14.91 16.92 -3.73
N THR A 118 -14.83 16.90 -5.06
CA THR A 118 -15.21 18.03 -5.91
C THR A 118 -16.42 17.65 -6.74
N GLU A 119 -17.57 18.27 -6.49
CA GLU A 119 -18.78 18.04 -7.29
C GLU A 119 -18.55 18.44 -8.76
N GLY A 120 -18.99 17.59 -9.69
CA GLY A 120 -18.82 17.82 -11.14
C GLY A 120 -17.43 17.50 -11.71
N ASP A 121 -16.46 17.13 -10.87
CA ASP A 121 -15.14 16.64 -11.33
C ASP A 121 -15.13 15.11 -11.39
N ALA A 122 -15.49 14.54 -12.55
CA ALA A 122 -15.48 13.09 -12.77
C ALA A 122 -14.11 12.43 -12.51
N GLN A 123 -13.01 13.19 -12.65
CA GLN A 123 -11.65 12.69 -12.44
C GLN A 123 -11.18 12.81 -10.99
N GLN A 124 -11.94 13.54 -10.14
CA GLN A 124 -11.60 13.84 -8.75
C GLN A 124 -10.12 14.21 -8.58
N LEU A 125 -9.67 15.22 -9.34
CA LEU A 125 -8.26 15.60 -9.47
C LEU A 125 -7.59 15.89 -8.13
N GLN A 126 -8.34 16.41 -7.16
CA GLN A 126 -7.85 16.66 -5.80
C GLN A 126 -7.45 15.37 -5.07
N ARG A 127 -8.11 14.25 -5.34
CA ARG A 127 -7.79 12.93 -4.78
C ARG A 127 -6.68 12.28 -5.60
N LYS A 128 -6.84 12.29 -6.92
CA LYS A 128 -5.90 11.69 -7.87
C LYS A 128 -4.51 12.32 -7.81
N ARG A 129 -4.38 13.62 -7.56
CA ARG A 129 -3.05 14.27 -7.44
C ARG A 129 -2.24 13.79 -6.22
N HIS A 130 -2.89 13.23 -5.20
CA HIS A 130 -2.20 12.67 -4.04
C HIS A 130 -1.97 11.17 -4.27
N ILE A 131 -3.06 10.40 -4.36
CA ILE A 131 -3.01 8.93 -4.50
C ILE A 131 -2.33 8.51 -5.81
N GLY A 132 -2.65 9.18 -6.92
CA GLY A 132 -2.05 8.89 -8.22
C GLY A 132 -0.57 9.29 -8.34
N ASN A 133 -0.01 10.01 -7.36
CA ASN A 133 1.42 10.32 -7.26
C ASN A 133 2.12 9.52 -6.14
N ASP A 134 1.44 8.55 -5.56
CA ASP A 134 2.06 7.53 -4.72
C ASP A 134 2.58 6.38 -5.59
N ILE A 135 3.50 5.60 -5.04
CA ILE A 135 4.09 4.44 -5.71
C ILE A 135 3.25 3.18 -5.44
N VAL A 136 2.75 3.07 -4.21
CA VAL A 136 1.98 1.91 -3.73
C VAL A 136 0.65 2.38 -3.16
N ALA A 137 -0.41 1.63 -3.41
CA ALA A 137 -1.72 1.87 -2.82
C ALA A 137 -2.35 0.60 -2.25
N ILE A 138 -3.19 0.78 -1.23
CA ILE A 138 -4.10 -0.22 -0.72
C ILE A 138 -5.44 -0.06 -1.43
N VAL A 139 -6.04 -1.16 -1.85
CA VAL A 139 -7.45 -1.21 -2.28
C VAL A 139 -8.23 -2.00 -1.25
N PHE A 140 -9.12 -1.34 -0.52
CA PHE A 140 -10.01 -2.00 0.44
C PHE A 140 -11.35 -2.33 -0.21
N GLN A 141 -11.86 -3.53 0.06
CA GLN A 141 -13.12 -4.04 -0.47
C GLN A 141 -13.96 -4.65 0.65
N ASP A 142 -15.23 -4.24 0.80
CA ASP A 142 -16.18 -4.97 1.65
C ASP A 142 -16.58 -6.31 1.03
N GLU A 143 -16.67 -6.33 -0.30
CA GLU A 143 -17.09 -7.48 -1.10
C GLU A 143 -16.15 -7.64 -2.29
N ASN A 144 -15.92 -8.89 -2.70
CA ASN A 144 -15.03 -9.20 -3.80
C ASN A 144 -15.45 -8.48 -5.09
N THR A 145 -14.59 -7.58 -5.55
CA THR A 145 -14.72 -6.91 -6.84
C THR A 145 -13.40 -7.06 -7.59
N PRO A 146 -13.40 -7.46 -8.87
CA PRO A 146 -12.16 -7.52 -9.64
C PRO A 146 -11.44 -6.17 -9.62
N PHE A 147 -10.13 -6.20 -9.39
CA PHE A 147 -9.27 -5.03 -9.47
C PHE A 147 -8.02 -5.36 -10.28
N VAL A 148 -7.69 -4.51 -11.24
CA VAL A 148 -6.43 -4.55 -11.98
C VAL A 148 -5.76 -3.18 -11.98
N PRO A 149 -4.42 -3.09 -11.95
CA PRO A 149 -3.69 -1.82 -11.94
C PRO A 149 -4.13 -0.82 -13.02
N ASP A 150 -4.51 -1.32 -14.20
CA ASP A 150 -4.92 -0.51 -15.37
C ASP A 150 -6.23 0.25 -15.16
N MET A 151 -7.01 -0.08 -14.13
CA MET A 151 -8.23 0.68 -13.77
C MET A 151 -7.90 2.11 -13.34
N ILE A 152 -6.66 2.40 -12.93
CA ILE A 152 -6.22 3.72 -12.49
C ILE A 152 -5.11 4.23 -13.40
N ALA A 153 -5.37 5.33 -14.09
CA ALA A 153 -4.42 5.96 -14.98
C ALA A 153 -3.40 6.78 -14.17
N SER A 154 -2.29 6.14 -13.81
CA SER A 154 -1.18 6.77 -13.09
C SER A 154 0.18 6.43 -13.70
N ASN A 155 1.07 7.43 -13.65
CA ASN A 155 2.48 7.28 -13.97
C ASN A 155 3.33 6.78 -12.80
N PHE A 156 2.80 6.82 -11.57
CA PHE A 156 3.56 6.55 -10.34
C PHE A 156 3.09 5.29 -9.62
N LEU A 157 1.80 4.97 -9.65
CA LEU A 157 1.29 3.74 -9.02
C LEU A 157 1.77 2.50 -9.78
N HIS A 158 2.54 1.65 -9.12
CA HIS A 158 3.11 0.43 -9.70
C HIS A 158 2.76 -0.85 -8.92
N ALA A 159 2.40 -0.74 -7.63
CA ALA A 159 1.98 -1.88 -6.83
C ALA A 159 0.72 -1.59 -6.01
N PHE A 160 -0.12 -2.61 -5.85
CA PHE A 160 -1.36 -2.55 -5.09
C PHE A 160 -1.46 -3.74 -4.14
N VAL A 161 -1.88 -3.47 -2.90
CA VAL A 161 -2.25 -4.48 -1.93
C VAL A 161 -3.77 -4.44 -1.77
N VAL A 162 -4.45 -5.49 -2.23
CA VAL A 162 -5.91 -5.59 -2.14
C VAL A 162 -6.25 -6.30 -0.83
N VAL A 163 -7.01 -5.61 0.03
CA VAL A 163 -7.50 -6.13 1.30
C VAL A 163 -9.01 -6.23 1.21
N GLN A 164 -9.52 -7.45 1.20
CA GLN A 164 -10.95 -7.73 1.15
C GLN A 164 -11.44 -8.22 2.50
N LEU A 165 -12.60 -7.76 2.94
CA LEU A 165 -13.28 -8.35 4.09
C LEU A 165 -13.85 -9.73 3.72
N GLU A 166 -13.58 -10.74 4.54
CA GLU A 166 -14.26 -12.03 4.47
C GLU A 166 -15.38 -12.06 5.51
N GLN A 167 -16.62 -12.16 5.05
CA GLN A 167 -17.77 -12.41 5.94
C GLN A 167 -17.83 -13.91 6.27
N GLY A 168 -17.96 -14.21 7.57
CA GLY A 168 -17.74 -15.54 8.16
C GLY A 168 -18.24 -16.72 7.34
N ALA A 169 -17.32 -17.61 7.00
CA ALA A 169 -17.58 -18.88 6.33
C ALA A 169 -18.48 -19.79 7.20
N THR A 170 -19.73 -19.98 6.79
CA THR A 170 -20.42 -21.25 7.07
C THR A 170 -19.64 -22.35 6.35
N GLN A 171 -19.12 -23.31 7.13
CA GLN A 171 -18.26 -24.42 6.72
C GLN A 171 -18.23 -24.74 5.20
N GLY A 172 -17.06 -24.48 4.60
CA GLY A 172 -16.59 -25.13 3.39
C GLY A 172 -17.12 -24.57 2.07
N THR A 173 -16.28 -23.82 1.36
CA THR A 173 -15.67 -24.28 0.09
C THR A 173 -14.47 -23.38 -0.25
N LEU A 174 -13.33 -24.03 -0.49
CA LEU A 174 -12.07 -23.45 -1.00
C LEU A 174 -12.25 -22.86 -2.41
N TYR A 175 -11.50 -21.81 -2.75
CA TYR A 175 -11.22 -21.51 -4.17
C TYR A 175 -9.73 -21.32 -4.46
N LYS A 176 -9.28 -22.16 -5.40
CA LYS A 176 -8.00 -22.23 -6.09
C LYS A 176 -8.18 -21.64 -7.50
N VAL A 177 -7.11 -21.13 -8.10
CA VAL A 177 -7.03 -20.68 -9.51
C VAL A 177 -7.40 -21.84 -10.48
N PRO A 178 -8.11 -21.64 -11.61
CA PRO A 178 -8.72 -22.75 -12.38
C PRO A 178 -7.72 -23.60 -13.18
N PRO A 179 -8.01 -24.91 -13.37
CA PRO A 179 -8.34 -25.40 -14.73
C PRO A 179 -9.57 -26.34 -14.80
N VAL A 180 -10.37 -26.20 -15.90
CA VAL A 180 -11.30 -27.11 -16.66
C VAL A 180 -12.12 -28.21 -15.91
N PRO A 181 -13.41 -28.47 -16.27
CA PRO A 181 -14.49 -28.73 -15.31
C PRO A 181 -14.76 -30.21 -15.00
N GLN A 182 -15.38 -30.45 -13.83
CA GLN A 182 -16.35 -31.53 -13.58
C GLN A 182 -17.17 -31.25 -12.29
N CYS A 183 -18.49 -31.49 -12.38
CA CYS A 183 -19.51 -31.33 -11.32
C CYS A 183 -19.70 -32.67 -10.52
N PRO A 184 -20.64 -32.80 -9.55
CA PRO A 184 -20.54 -32.35 -8.14
C PRO A 184 -20.98 -33.45 -7.13
N HIS A 185 -21.11 -33.09 -5.83
CA HIS A 185 -22.00 -33.63 -4.75
C HIS A 185 -21.30 -34.00 -3.39
N PRO A 186 -22.01 -34.08 -2.23
CA PRO A 186 -22.21 -32.94 -1.31
C PRO A 186 -22.10 -33.28 0.21
N HIS A 187 -22.38 -32.26 1.05
CA HIS A 187 -22.99 -32.30 2.40
C HIS A 187 -22.13 -32.12 3.67
N GLY A 188 -22.65 -31.29 4.57
CA GLY A 188 -22.49 -31.41 6.03
C GLY A 188 -22.41 -30.07 6.77
N ALA A 189 -23.49 -29.66 7.44
CA ALA A 189 -23.59 -28.43 8.24
C ALA A 189 -23.08 -28.60 9.68
N HIS A 190 -22.69 -27.50 10.37
CA HIS A 190 -23.16 -27.12 11.72
C HIS A 190 -22.38 -25.92 12.34
N GLY A 191 -23.13 -25.04 13.04
CA GLY A 191 -22.69 -24.26 14.21
C GLY A 191 -22.18 -22.83 13.97
N VAL A 192 -23.03 -21.82 14.19
CA VAL A 192 -22.66 -20.38 14.12
C VAL A 192 -22.39 -19.82 15.52
N THR A 193 -21.17 -19.31 15.72
CA THR A 193 -20.82 -18.32 16.76
C THR A 193 -20.66 -16.95 16.09
N PRO A 194 -20.80 -15.80 16.79
CA PRO A 194 -20.63 -14.51 16.15
C PRO A 194 -19.14 -14.30 15.82
N HIS A 195 -18.80 -14.37 14.54
CA HIS A 195 -17.43 -14.27 14.03
C HIS A 195 -17.08 -12.81 13.73
N THR A 196 -15.93 -12.35 14.23
CA THR A 196 -15.27 -11.12 13.76
C THR A 196 -14.86 -11.32 12.30
N PRO A 197 -15.16 -10.38 11.38
CA PRO A 197 -14.81 -10.55 9.99
C PRO A 197 -13.28 -10.58 9.83
N THR A 198 -12.77 -11.46 8.96
CA THR A 198 -11.34 -11.69 8.73
C THR A 198 -10.92 -11.08 7.40
N PRO A 199 -9.85 -10.26 7.34
CA PRO A 199 -9.36 -9.78 6.05
C PRO A 199 -8.67 -10.88 5.22
N GLN A 200 -9.04 -11.00 3.95
CA GLN A 200 -8.29 -11.70 2.91
C GLN A 200 -7.36 -10.72 2.20
N VAL A 201 -6.11 -11.11 1.97
CA VAL A 201 -5.13 -10.24 1.29
C VAL A 201 -4.66 -10.87 -0.01
N SER A 202 -4.68 -10.08 -1.07
CA SER A 202 -4.02 -10.38 -2.33
C SER A 202 -3.14 -9.22 -2.78
N VAL A 203 -2.21 -9.50 -3.68
CA VAL A 203 -1.24 -8.52 -4.17
C VAL A 203 -1.31 -8.51 -5.69
N THR A 204 -1.40 -7.32 -6.27
CA THR A 204 -1.31 -7.11 -7.71
C THR A 204 -0.36 -5.97 -8.00
N ALA A 205 0.48 -6.10 -9.00
CA ALA A 205 1.49 -5.12 -9.38
C ALA A 205 1.69 -5.15 -10.89
N ARG A 206 2.35 -4.12 -11.43
CA ARG A 206 2.80 -4.13 -12.82
C ARG A 206 3.87 -5.19 -13.05
N ASP A 207 3.95 -5.71 -14.27
CA ASP A 207 4.81 -6.84 -14.64
C ASP A 207 6.30 -6.60 -14.39
N ASP A 208 6.74 -5.34 -14.38
CA ASP A 208 8.13 -4.93 -14.17
C ASP A 208 8.52 -4.78 -12.69
N VAL A 209 7.59 -4.98 -11.75
CA VAL A 209 7.86 -4.95 -10.32
C VAL A 209 8.28 -6.36 -9.85
N PRO A 210 9.49 -6.53 -9.30
CA PRO A 210 9.93 -7.82 -8.78
C PRO A 210 9.11 -8.22 -7.54
N PHE A 211 9.14 -9.51 -7.19
CA PHE A 211 8.52 -9.99 -5.95
C PHE A 211 9.06 -9.23 -4.72
N PHE A 212 8.15 -8.90 -3.79
CA PHE A 212 8.47 -8.26 -2.51
C PHE A 212 7.83 -9.02 -1.34
N GLY A 213 8.59 -9.17 -0.26
CA GLY A 213 8.13 -9.85 0.95
C GLY A 213 7.27 -8.94 1.86
N PRO A 214 6.75 -9.46 2.98
CA PRO A 214 6.69 -10.88 3.33
C PRO A 214 5.79 -11.69 2.36
N PRO A 215 6.04 -13.00 2.15
CA PRO A 215 5.15 -13.83 1.33
C PRO A 215 3.76 -13.91 1.97
N LEU A 216 2.73 -14.06 1.14
CA LEU A 216 1.37 -14.31 1.64
C LEU A 216 1.34 -15.68 2.35
N PRO A 217 0.64 -15.82 3.49
CA PRO A 217 0.39 -17.11 4.10
C PRO A 217 -0.52 -17.97 3.23
N ASP A 218 -0.58 -19.27 3.52
CA ASP A 218 -1.54 -20.21 2.93
C ASP A 218 -2.40 -20.82 4.05
N PRO A 219 -3.70 -20.46 4.16
CA PRO A 219 -4.44 -19.52 3.30
C PRO A 219 -4.04 -18.06 3.53
N ALA A 220 -4.24 -17.20 2.52
CA ALA A 220 -3.89 -15.77 2.53
C ALA A 220 -4.91 -14.92 3.33
N VAL A 221 -5.19 -15.33 4.57
CA VAL A 221 -6.20 -14.75 5.45
C VAL A 221 -5.55 -14.32 6.76
N PHE A 222 -5.94 -13.15 7.25
CA PHE A 222 -5.46 -12.58 8.49
C PHE A 222 -6.62 -12.32 9.44
N ARG A 223 -6.32 -12.30 10.73
CA ARG A 223 -7.24 -11.74 11.74
C ARG A 223 -6.87 -10.29 11.97
N LYS A 224 -7.85 -9.45 12.28
CA LYS A 224 -7.57 -8.12 12.81
C LYS A 224 -6.71 -8.24 14.06
N GLY A 225 -5.55 -7.59 14.05
CA GLY A 225 -4.59 -7.62 15.15
C GLY A 225 -3.23 -7.05 14.76
N PRO A 226 -2.31 -6.94 15.72
CA PRO A 226 -0.96 -6.43 15.50
C PRO A 226 -0.18 -7.20 14.43
N GLU A 227 -0.37 -8.52 14.32
CA GLU A 227 0.32 -9.34 13.33
C GLU A 227 -0.07 -8.95 11.90
N PHE A 228 -1.36 -8.65 11.68
CA PHE A 228 -1.84 -8.21 10.38
C PHE A 228 -1.33 -6.81 10.04
N GLN A 229 -1.33 -5.88 11.01
CA GLN A 229 -0.77 -4.55 10.82
C GLN A 229 0.72 -4.63 10.48
N GLU A 230 1.51 -5.41 11.23
CA GLU A 230 2.94 -5.59 10.98
C GLU A 230 3.20 -6.19 9.59
N PHE A 231 2.45 -7.21 9.20
CA PHE A 231 2.51 -7.79 7.86
C PHE A 231 2.25 -6.73 6.80
N LEU A 232 1.13 -6.01 6.91
CA LEU A 232 0.66 -5.08 5.89
C LEU A 232 1.62 -3.89 5.72
N LEU A 233 2.06 -3.26 6.82
CA LEU A 233 3.00 -2.14 6.76
C LEU A 233 4.36 -2.56 6.19
N THR A 234 4.87 -3.73 6.61
CA THR A 234 6.11 -4.29 6.04
C THR A 234 5.94 -4.57 4.54
N LYS A 235 4.80 -5.12 4.13
CA LYS A 235 4.49 -5.44 2.74
C LYS A 235 4.44 -4.19 1.86
N LEU A 236 3.85 -3.11 2.34
CA LEU A 236 3.77 -1.82 1.62
C LEU A 236 5.15 -1.18 1.43
N ILE A 237 5.97 -1.14 2.48
CA ILE A 237 7.34 -0.60 2.40
C ILE A 237 8.18 -1.42 1.41
N ASN A 238 8.10 -2.75 1.48
CA ASN A 238 8.83 -3.61 0.56
C ASN A 238 8.31 -3.51 -0.88
N ALA A 239 7.01 -3.26 -1.06
CA ALA A 239 6.43 -2.99 -2.38
C ALA A 239 7.07 -1.73 -2.98
N GLU A 240 7.19 -0.65 -2.21
CA GLU A 240 7.80 0.59 -2.69
C GLU A 240 9.28 0.38 -3.04
N TYR A 241 10.04 -0.32 -2.19
CA TYR A 241 11.43 -0.70 -2.49
C TYR A 241 11.55 -1.57 -3.75
N ALA A 242 10.61 -2.46 -4.01
CA ALA A 242 10.59 -3.24 -5.25
C ALA A 242 10.26 -2.38 -6.46
N CYS A 243 9.33 -1.43 -6.33
CA CYS A 243 8.99 -0.50 -7.40
C CYS A 243 10.16 0.38 -7.83
N TYR A 244 11.07 0.76 -6.92
CA TYR A 244 12.29 1.49 -7.32
C TYR A 244 13.18 0.72 -8.30
N ARG A 245 13.10 -0.62 -8.29
CA ARG A 245 13.82 -1.49 -9.24
C ARG A 245 13.09 -1.66 -10.58
N ALA A 246 11.86 -1.17 -10.70
CA ALA A 246 11.13 -1.16 -11.95
C ALA A 246 11.80 -0.21 -12.95
N GLU A 247 11.69 -0.51 -14.25
CA GLU A 247 12.49 0.14 -15.30
C GLU A 247 12.33 1.68 -15.30
N LYS A 248 11.12 2.16 -15.00
CA LYS A 248 10.79 3.58 -14.97
C LYS A 248 11.50 4.35 -13.85
N PHE A 249 11.63 3.74 -12.67
CA PHE A 249 12.23 4.39 -11.50
C PHE A 249 13.75 4.17 -11.44
N ALA A 250 14.24 3.00 -11.86
CA ALA A 250 15.67 2.72 -11.90
C ALA A 250 16.44 3.73 -12.77
N LYS A 251 15.84 4.22 -13.87
CA LYS A 251 16.44 5.26 -14.73
C LYS A 251 16.50 6.65 -14.08
N LEU A 252 15.67 6.91 -13.07
CA LEU A 252 15.67 8.17 -12.30
C LEU A 252 16.65 8.12 -11.13
N GLU A 253 16.85 6.96 -10.49
CA GLU A 253 17.81 6.79 -9.39
C GLU A 253 19.28 6.89 -9.82
N VAL A 254 19.60 6.54 -11.06
CA VAL A 254 20.98 6.56 -11.59
C VAL A 254 21.44 7.96 -12.01
N ARG A 255 20.54 8.97 -12.00
CA ARG A 255 20.83 10.36 -12.40
C ARG A 255 21.18 11.25 -11.21
#